data_AF-A0A0F8WD67-F1
#
_entry.id   AF-A0A0F8WD67-F1
#
_cell.length_a   1.000
_cell.length_b   1.000
_cell.length_c   1.000
_cell.angle_alpha   90.00
_cell.angle_beta   90.00
_cell.angle_gamma   90.00
#
_symmetry.space_group_name_H-M   'P 1'
#
loop_
_entity.id
_entity.type
_entity.pdbx_description
1 polymer ?
#
loop_
_entity_poly.entity_id
_entity_poly.type
_entity_poly.pdbx_seq_one_letter_code
_entity_poly.pdbx_strand_id
1 'polypeptide(L)'
;MGADFNYEIITDPELKMSNKEIETDAEHIFEQAAYNYGHTGYTGTLAEKTDEGVTIHREQVFNDEDTAEEYIKDRLDSDKWGPADVVPIKDTGWFIGGWCSE
;
A
#
# COMPACT_ATOMS: atom_id res chain seq x y z
N MET A 1 -11.38 -10.59 15.86
CA MET A 1 -11.38 -9.95 14.54
C MET A 1 -10.00 -9.37 14.36
N GLY A 2 -9.05 -10.16 13.88
CA GLY A 2 -7.70 -9.65 13.65
C GLY A 2 -7.66 -8.87 12.33
N ALA A 3 -6.47 -8.41 12.00
CA ALA A 3 -6.19 -7.78 10.72
C ALA A 3 -4.82 -8.27 10.31
N ASP A 4 -4.67 -8.47 9.01
CA ASP A 4 -3.39 -8.75 8.40
C ASP A 4 -2.89 -7.51 7.69
N PHE A 5 -1.59 -7.27 7.85
CA PHE A 5 -0.91 -6.23 7.10
C PHE A 5 -0.57 -6.77 5.71
N ASN A 6 -1.06 -6.11 4.68
CA ASN A 6 -0.76 -6.46 3.30
C ASN A 6 0.04 -5.34 2.65
N TYR A 7 0.93 -5.70 1.73
CA TYR A 7 1.72 -4.73 0.98
C TYR A 7 2.06 -5.20 -0.43
N GLU A 8 2.39 -4.24 -1.28
CA GLU A 8 2.89 -4.43 -2.65
C GLU A 8 3.94 -3.36 -2.99
N ILE A 9 4.76 -3.61 -4.01
CA ILE A 9 5.81 -2.69 -4.46
C ILE A 9 5.54 -2.24 -5.89
N ILE A 10 5.49 -0.92 -6.12
CA ILE A 10 5.64 -0.34 -7.45
C ILE A 10 7.12 -0.11 -7.72
N THR A 11 7.67 -0.75 -8.75
CA THR A 11 9.09 -0.60 -9.10
C THR A 11 9.34 0.75 -9.78
N ASP A 12 10.12 1.61 -9.13
CA ASP A 12 10.54 2.92 -9.62
C ASP A 12 11.87 3.31 -8.95
N PRO A 13 12.99 2.68 -9.33
CA PRO A 13 14.25 2.81 -8.59
C PRO A 13 14.80 4.24 -8.56
N GLU A 14 14.36 5.11 -9.48
CA GLU A 14 14.74 6.52 -9.54
C GLU A 14 13.77 7.45 -8.79
N LEU A 15 12.68 6.92 -8.23
CA LEU A 15 11.63 7.65 -7.51
C LEU A 15 11.08 8.86 -8.29
N LYS A 16 10.88 8.69 -9.61
CA LYS A 16 10.46 9.74 -10.54
C LYS A 16 8.96 9.80 -10.75
N MET A 17 8.21 8.77 -10.36
CA MET A 17 6.77 8.76 -10.53
C MET A 17 6.12 9.95 -9.83
N SER A 18 5.15 10.57 -10.50
CA SER A 18 4.26 11.56 -9.91
C SER A 18 3.23 10.90 -9.00
N ASN A 19 2.59 11.69 -8.12
CA ASN A 19 1.51 11.17 -7.27
C ASN A 19 0.40 10.51 -8.09
N LYS A 20 0.05 11.09 -9.24
CA LYS A 20 -0.99 10.55 -10.11
C LYS A 20 -0.63 9.18 -10.69
N GLU A 21 0.64 8.99 -11.06
CA GLU A 21 1.11 7.69 -11.55
C GLU A 21 1.09 6.64 -10.44
N ILE A 22 1.48 7.02 -9.22
CA ILE A 22 1.43 6.13 -8.04
C ILE A 22 -0.01 5.77 -7.70
N GLU A 23 -0.93 6.74 -7.69
CA GLU A 23 -2.36 6.54 -7.47
C GLU A 23 -2.95 5.57 -8.51
N THR A 24 -2.62 5.76 -9.79
CA THR A 24 -3.10 4.89 -10.88
C THR A 24 -2.61 3.46 -10.73
N ASP A 25 -1.33 3.27 -10.40
CA ASP A 25 -0.77 1.94 -10.19
C ASP A 25 -1.32 1.27 -8.93
N ALA A 26 -1.58 2.05 -7.86
CA ALA A 26 -2.25 1.56 -6.66
C ALA A 26 -3.68 1.10 -6.95
N GLU A 27 -4.46 1.85 -7.73
CA GLU A 27 -5.80 1.45 -8.18
C GLU A 27 -5.74 0.10 -8.90
N HIS A 28 -4.80 -0.10 -9.83
CA HIS A 28 -4.63 -1.38 -10.51
C HIS A 28 -4.25 -2.52 -9.53
N ILE A 29 -3.40 -2.25 -8.54
CA ILE A 29 -3.05 -3.23 -7.50
C ILE A 29 -4.29 -3.65 -6.72
N PHE A 30 -5.14 -2.70 -6.33
CA PHE A 30 -6.37 -2.97 -5.58
C PHE A 30 -7.38 -3.77 -6.42
N GLU A 31 -7.55 -3.41 -7.69
CA GLU A 31 -8.40 -4.15 -8.63
C GLU A 31 -7.90 -5.58 -8.88
N GLN A 32 -6.58 -5.77 -8.99
CA GLN A 32 -5.99 -7.11 -9.13
C GLN A 32 -6.14 -7.94 -7.86
N ALA A 33 -5.95 -7.34 -6.68
CA ALA A 33 -6.22 -7.99 -5.41
C ALA A 33 -7.70 -8.43 -5.34
N ALA A 34 -8.64 -7.59 -5.76
CA ALA A 34 -10.05 -7.97 -5.83
C ALA A 34 -10.26 -9.15 -6.81
N TYR A 35 -9.71 -9.07 -8.02
CA TYR A 35 -9.85 -10.13 -9.02
C TYR A 35 -9.32 -11.49 -8.52
N ASN A 36 -8.15 -11.50 -7.88
CA ASN A 36 -7.47 -12.72 -7.42
C ASN A 36 -8.21 -13.43 -6.27
N TYR A 37 -8.90 -12.69 -5.40
CA TYR A 37 -9.60 -13.26 -4.24
C TYR A 37 -11.03 -13.70 -4.54
N GLY A 38 -11.55 -13.39 -5.73
CA GLY A 38 -12.81 -13.89 -6.24
C GLY A 38 -14.04 -13.24 -5.57
N HIS A 39 -15.15 -13.19 -6.30
CA HIS A 39 -16.40 -12.46 -6.02
C HIS A 39 -17.15 -12.80 -4.70
N THR A 40 -16.49 -13.41 -3.71
CA THR A 40 -17.03 -13.89 -2.42
C THR A 40 -16.47 -13.12 -1.20
N GLY A 41 -16.08 -11.86 -1.39
CA GLY A 41 -15.61 -10.95 -0.34
C GLY A 41 -14.09 -10.77 -0.37
N TYR A 42 -13.63 -9.51 -0.37
CA TYR A 42 -12.20 -9.15 -0.49
C TYR A 42 -11.55 -8.76 0.85
N THR A 43 -12.25 -9.05 1.94
CA THR A 43 -11.80 -8.96 3.34
C THR A 43 -10.40 -9.58 3.45
N GLY A 44 -9.39 -8.79 3.85
CA GLY A 44 -8.03 -9.26 4.13
C GLY A 44 -6.99 -8.91 3.09
N THR A 45 -7.33 -8.02 2.16
CA THR A 45 -6.46 -7.66 1.03
C THR A 45 -6.45 -6.16 0.78
N LEU A 46 -5.43 -5.68 0.06
CA LEU A 46 -5.37 -4.29 -0.37
C LEU A 46 -6.59 -3.85 -1.21
N ALA A 47 -7.39 -4.78 -1.74
CA ALA A 47 -8.65 -4.45 -2.40
C ALA A 47 -9.62 -3.67 -1.51
N GLU A 48 -9.56 -3.85 -0.18
CA GLU A 48 -10.38 -3.09 0.79
C GLU A 48 -10.05 -1.59 0.80
N LYS A 49 -8.90 -1.21 0.23
CA LYS A 49 -8.43 0.17 0.14
C LYS A 49 -8.95 0.89 -1.10
N THR A 50 -9.69 0.22 -1.98
CA THR A 50 -10.19 0.81 -3.25
C THR A 50 -11.01 2.07 -3.01
N ASP A 51 -11.88 2.09 -2.00
CA ASP A 51 -12.76 3.24 -1.74
C ASP A 51 -12.01 4.45 -1.15
N GLU A 52 -10.97 4.22 -0.35
CA GLU A 52 -10.20 5.28 0.31
C GLU A 52 -8.93 5.69 -0.47
N GLY A 53 -8.44 4.83 -1.36
CA GLY A 53 -7.25 5.05 -2.16
C GLY A 53 -5.94 4.93 -1.37
N VAL A 54 -5.02 5.85 -1.65
CA VAL A 54 -3.67 5.90 -1.06
C VAL A 54 -3.34 7.25 -0.44
N THR A 55 -2.56 7.23 0.65
CA THR A 55 -1.89 8.41 1.20
C THR A 55 -0.39 8.32 0.92
N ILE A 56 0.16 9.30 0.18
CA ILE A 56 1.55 9.27 -0.28
C ILE A 56 2.44 10.13 0.62
N HIS A 57 3.44 9.50 1.25
CA HIS A 57 4.40 10.12 2.16
C HIS A 57 5.78 10.20 1.52
N ARG A 58 6.13 11.37 0.97
CA ARG A 58 7.43 11.59 0.28
C ARG A 58 8.56 12.10 1.17
N GLU A 59 8.25 12.48 2.40
CA GLU A 59 9.18 13.22 3.27
C GLU A 59 10.35 12.34 3.77
N GLN A 60 10.15 11.02 3.79
CA GLN A 60 11.14 10.05 4.26
C GLN A 60 11.33 8.96 3.22
N VAL A 61 12.60 8.70 2.87
CA VAL A 61 13.00 7.60 1.98
C VAL A 61 13.65 6.50 2.82
N PHE A 62 13.15 5.28 2.67
CA PHE A 62 13.60 4.10 3.39
C PHE A 62 14.69 3.36 2.60
N ASN A 63 15.52 2.57 3.29
CA ASN A 63 16.60 1.82 2.63
C ASN A 63 16.14 0.41 2.18
N ASP A 64 15.09 -0.11 2.79
CA ASP A 64 14.62 -1.48 2.63
C ASP A 64 13.13 -1.60 2.99
N GLU A 65 12.52 -2.70 2.55
CA GLU A 65 11.10 -3.00 2.74
C GLU A 65 10.74 -3.23 4.21
N ASP A 66 11.59 -3.92 4.97
CA ASP A 66 11.34 -4.21 6.40
C ASP A 66 11.19 -2.91 7.20
N THR A 67 12.09 -1.94 7.01
CA THR A 67 12.03 -0.65 7.71
C THR A 67 10.81 0.18 7.28
N ALA A 68 10.42 0.10 6.02
CA ALA A 68 9.23 0.78 5.49
C ALA A 68 7.94 0.17 6.07
N GLU A 69 7.86 -1.15 6.13
CA GLU A 69 6.77 -1.91 6.72
C GLU A 69 6.61 -1.57 8.22
N GLU A 70 7.70 -1.63 8.99
CA GLU A 70 7.69 -1.26 10.41
C GLU A 70 7.21 0.18 10.61
N TYR A 71 7.66 1.12 9.76
CA TYR A 71 7.22 2.51 9.85
C TYR A 71 5.71 2.64 9.63
N ILE A 72 5.15 2.01 8.61
CA ILE A 72 3.71 2.07 8.35
C ILE A 72 2.95 1.44 9.53
N LYS A 73 3.36 0.24 9.99
CA LYS A 73 2.70 -0.47 11.07
C LYS A 73 2.67 0.29 12.41
N ASP A 74 3.77 0.94 12.77
CA ASP A 74 3.94 1.56 14.11
C ASP A 74 3.68 3.08 14.12
N ARG A 75 3.86 3.78 12.99
CA ARG A 75 3.86 5.25 12.96
C ARG A 75 2.72 5.86 12.16
N LEU A 76 2.25 5.18 11.13
CA LEU A 76 1.11 5.63 10.37
C LEU A 76 -0.12 4.94 10.93
N ASP A 77 -1.13 5.72 11.30
CA ASP A 77 -2.40 5.22 11.84
C ASP A 77 -3.23 4.65 10.68
N SER A 78 -2.70 3.62 10.01
CA SER A 78 -3.29 2.96 8.85
C SER A 78 -4.50 2.16 9.31
N ASP A 79 -5.58 2.83 9.71
CA ASP A 79 -6.79 2.15 10.17
C ASP A 79 -7.24 1.10 9.13
N LYS A 80 -7.82 0.00 9.62
CA LYS A 80 -8.25 -1.11 8.75
C LYS A 80 -9.17 -0.63 7.63
N TRP A 81 -9.92 0.44 7.89
CA TRP A 81 -10.86 1.06 6.96
C TRP A 81 -10.36 2.35 6.31
N GLY A 82 -9.14 2.80 6.62
CA GLY A 82 -8.51 3.97 6.01
C GLY A 82 -7.73 3.62 4.74
N PRO A 83 -7.15 4.63 4.05
CA PRO A 83 -6.34 4.42 2.84
C PRO A 83 -5.11 3.54 3.10
N ALA A 84 -4.50 3.00 2.04
CA ALA A 84 -3.16 2.43 2.14
C ALA A 84 -2.12 3.56 2.20
N ASP A 85 -1.03 3.34 2.92
CA ASP A 85 0.08 4.28 3.00
C ASP A 85 1.16 3.93 2.01
N VAL A 86 1.71 4.95 1.36
CA VAL A 86 2.75 4.80 0.35
C VAL A 86 4.01 5.54 0.76
N VAL A 87 5.12 4.82 0.83
CA VAL A 87 6.44 5.36 1.18
C VAL A 87 7.50 4.97 0.14
N PRO A 88 8.48 5.84 -0.16
CA PRO A 88 9.55 5.51 -1.09
C PRO A 88 10.65 4.66 -0.44
N ILE A 89 11.10 3.63 -1.16
CA ILE A 89 12.27 2.81 -0.86
C ILE A 89 13.36 3.10 -1.91
N LYS A 90 14.53 3.47 -1.41
CA LYS A 90 15.69 3.80 -2.23
C LYS A 90 16.07 2.64 -3.16
N ASP A 91 16.40 2.98 -4.41
CA ASP A 91 16.84 2.04 -5.45
C ASP A 91 15.81 0.91 -5.77
N THR A 92 14.57 1.04 -5.27
CA THR A 92 13.50 0.03 -5.39
C THR A 92 12.25 0.64 -6.00
N GLY A 93 11.65 1.63 -5.34
CA GLY A 93 10.38 2.21 -5.77
C GLY A 93 9.47 2.58 -4.61
N TRP A 94 8.18 2.33 -4.75
CA TRP A 94 7.15 2.75 -3.80
C TRP A 94 6.54 1.55 -3.10
N PHE A 95 6.65 1.51 -1.79
CA PHE A 95 6.00 0.53 -0.93
C PHE A 95 4.59 1.00 -0.62
N ILE A 96 3.59 0.17 -0.89
CA ILE A 96 2.19 0.43 -0.59
C ILE A 96 1.75 -0.59 0.45
N GLY A 97 1.34 -0.15 1.63
CA GLY A 97 0.93 -1.07 2.70
C GLY A 97 -0.23 -0.56 3.53
N GLY A 98 -0.95 -1.48 4.15
CA GLY A 98 -2.03 -1.13 5.07
C GLY A 98 -2.63 -2.34 5.79
N TRP A 99 -3.26 -2.07 6.93
CA TRP A 99 -4.02 -3.08 7.66
C TRP A 99 -5.32 -3.40 6.91
N CYS A 100 -5.58 -4.68 6.70
CA CYS A 100 -6.76 -5.22 6.03
C CYS A 100 -7.48 -6.17 6.99
N SER A 101 -8.81 -6.29 6.90
CA SER A 101 -9.61 -7.04 7.87
C SER A 101 -9.47 -8.57 7.68
N GLU A 102 -9.41 -9.39 8.74
CA GLU A 102 -9.45 -10.87 8.58
C GLU A 102 -10.85 -11.42 8.30
#